data_AF-A0A7K1C377-F1
#
_entry.id   AF-A0A7K1C377-F1
#
_cell.length_a   1.000
_cell.length_b   1.000
_cell.length_c   1.000
_cell.angle_alpha   90.00
_cell.angle_beta   90.00
_cell.angle_gamma   90.00
#
_symmetry.space_group_name_H-M   'P 1'
#
loop_
_entity.id
_entity.type
_entity.pdbx_description
1 polymer ?
#
loop_
_entity_poly.entity_id
_entity_poly.type
_entity_poly.pdbx_seq_one_letter_code
_entity_poly.pdbx_strand_id
1 'polypeptide(L)' 'MLAAALKHLVSGIVDHPESVTVVAKSTPRGDLLEVTVHPDDLGRV' A
#
# COMPACT_ATOMS: atom_id res chain seq x y z
N MET A 1 -7.90 -10.33 1.01
CA MET A 1 -8.54 -9.66 -0.15
C MET A 1 -8.25 -8.17 -0.18
N LEU A 2 -8.51 -7.40 0.89
CA LEU A 2 -8.24 -5.94 0.92
C LEU A 2 -6.78 -5.55 0.64
N ALA A 3 -5.80 -6.23 1.22
CA ALA A 3 -4.38 -5.93 0.98
C ALA A 3 -3.98 -6.04 -0.51
N ALA A 4 -4.52 -7.05 -1.21
CA ALA A 4 -4.26 -7.25 -2.63
C ALA A 4 -4.94 -6.17 -3.50
N ALA A 5 -6.18 -5.80 -3.15
CA ALA A 5 -6.90 -4.73 -3.83
C ALA A 5 -6.20 -3.38 -3.64
N LEU A 6 -5.76 -3.07 -2.41
CA LEU A 6 -5.02 -1.85 -2.10
C LEU A 6 -3.69 -1.81 -2.83
N LYS A 7 -2.95 -2.93 -2.88
CA LYS A 7 -1.72 -3.02 -3.67
C LYS A 7 -1.97 -2.71 -5.14
N HIS A 8 -2.99 -3.32 -5.74
CA HIS A 8 -3.32 -3.08 -7.16
C HIS A 8 -3.69 -1.62 -7.42
N LEU A 9 -4.48 -1.00 -6.55
CA LEU A 9 -4.89 0.40 -6.68
C LEU A 9 -3.68 1.34 -6.59
N VAL A 10 -2.85 1.17 -5.56
CA VAL A 10 -1.68 2.03 -5.32
C VAL A 10 -0.66 1.84 -6.45
N SER A 11 -0.41 0.62 -6.90
CA SER A 11 0.46 0.35 -8.05
C SER A 11 -0.03 0.99 -9.36
N GLY A 12 -1.31 1.38 -9.45
CA GLY A 12 -1.86 2.07 -10.63
C GLY A 12 -1.67 3.59 -10.65
N ILE A 13 -1.29 4.20 -9.52
CA ILE A 13 -1.18 5.67 -9.38
C ILE A 13 0.26 6.18 -9.17
N VAL A 14 1.22 5.27 -8.98
CA VAL A 14 2.63 5.57 -8.71
C VAL A 14 3.53 5.30 -9.93
N ASP A 15 4.71 5.92 -9.97
CA ASP A 15 5.71 5.66 -11.02
C ASP A 15 6.55 4.40 -10.75
N HIS A 16 6.68 3.98 -9.47
CA HIS A 16 7.47 2.81 -9.05
C HIS A 16 6.56 1.70 -8.48
N PRO A 17 5.75 1.03 -9.32
CA PRO A 17 4.75 0.06 -8.87
C PRO A 17 5.35 -1.18 -8.19
N GLU A 18 6.58 -1.55 -8.53
CA GLU A 18 7.33 -2.65 -7.91
C GLU A 18 7.77 -2.35 -6.47
N SER A 19 7.90 -1.07 -6.13
CA SER A 19 8.26 -0.60 -4.79
C SER A 19 7.05 -0.56 -3.83
N VAL A 20 5.84 -0.87 -4.31
CA VAL A 20 4.62 -0.88 -3.49
C VAL A 20 4.51 -2.17 -2.67
N THR A 21 4.54 -2.01 -1.35
CA THR A 21 4.33 -3.10 -0.40
C THR A 21 3.14 -2.80 0.50
N VAL A 22 2.28 -3.80 0.72
CA VAL A 22 1.12 -3.69 1.63
C VAL A 22 1.20 -4.81 2.65
N VAL A 23 1.22 -4.46 3.93
CA VAL A 23 1.28 -5.40 5.06
C VAL A 23 0.00 -5.28 5.88
N ALA A 24 -0.68 -6.41 6.10
CA ALA A 24 -1.81 -6.49 7.00
C ALA A 24 -1.33 -6.85 8.42
N LYS A 25 -1.75 -6.08 9.42
CA LYS A 25 -1.49 -6.33 10.83
C LYS A 25 -2.81 -6.38 11.58
N SER A 26 -3.04 -7.46 12.34
CA SER A 26 -4.18 -7.55 13.24
C SER A 26 -3.89 -6.72 14.50
N THR A 27 -4.77 -5.79 14.83
CA THR A 27 -4.67 -4.95 16.04
C THR A 27 -5.92 -5.11 16.91
N PRO A 28 -5.89 -4.71 18.20
CA PRO A 28 -7.08 -4.74 19.05
C PRO A 28 -8.26 -3.88 18.54
N ARG A 29 -8.00 -2.94 17.62
CA ARG A 29 -9.02 -2.07 17.01
C ARG A 29 -9.46 -2.55 15.61
N GLY A 30 -8.96 -3.70 15.15
CA GLY A 30 -9.22 -4.26 13.82
C GLY A 30 -7.96 -4.38 12.96
N ASP A 31 -8.16 -4.62 11.67
CA ASP A 31 -7.06 -4.79 10.70
C ASP A 31 -6.45 -3.44 10.31
N LEU A 32 -5.13 -3.33 10.45
CA LEU A 32 -4.32 -2.23 9.93
C LEU A 32 -3.65 -2.67 8.62
N LEU A 33 -3.79 -1.86 7.57
CA LEU A 33 -3.06 -2.05 6.32
C LEU A 33 -1.98 -0.97 6.22
N GLU A 34 -0.72 -1.35 6.39
CA GLU A 34 0.42 -0.47 6.18
C GLU A 34 0.83 -0.50 4.72
N VAL A 35 1.00 0.68 4.13
CA VAL A 35 1.47 0.85 2.75
C VAL A 35 2.84 1.50 2.78
N THR A 36 3.79 0.89 2.07
CA THR A 36 5.12 1.46 1.84
C THR A 36 5.31 1.63 0.34
N VAL A 37 5.79 2.80 -0.07
CA VAL A 37 6.04 3.18 -1.46
C VAL A 37 7.41 3.81 -1.61
N HIS A 38 7.85 4.01 -2.86
CA HIS A 38 9.09 4.73 -3.14
C HIS A 38 8.99 6.19 -2.66
N PRO A 39 10.08 6.80 -2.15
CA PRO A 39 10.04 8.19 -1.68
C PRO A 39 9.52 9.19 -2.71
N ASP A 40 9.85 8.99 -3.99
CA ASP A 40 9.41 9.88 -5.09
C ASP A 40 7.91 9.79 -5.38
N ASP A 41 7.25 8.72 -4.92
CA ASP A 41 5.81 8.51 -5.11
C ASP A 41 4.96 9.03 -3.94
N LEU A 42 5.58 9.52 -2.85
CA LEU A 42 4.86 10.03 -1.67
C LEU A 42 3.88 11.16 -1.99
N GLY A 43 4.15 11.96 -3.02
CA GLY A 43 3.24 13.04 -3.44
C GLY A 43 2.01 12.58 -4.21
N ARG A 44 1.93 11.29 -4.57
CA ARG A 44 0.85 10.71 -5.39
C ARG A 44 -0.09 9.80 -4.61
N VAL A 45 0.30 9.41 -3.39
CA VAL A 45 -0.42 8.50 -2.48
C VAL A 45 -1.11 9.31 -1.39
#